data_AF-A0AAD2K4K0-F1
#
_entry.id   AF-A0AAD2K4K0-F1
#
_cell.length_a   1.000
_cell.length_b   1.000
_cell.length_c   1.000
_cell.angle_alpha   90.00
_cell.angle_beta   90.00
_cell.angle_gamma   90.00
#
_symmetry.space_group_name_H-M   'P 1'
#
loop_
_entity.id
_entity.type
_entity.pdbx_description
1 polymer ?
#
loop_
_entity_poly.entity_id
_entity_poly.type
_entity_poly.pdbx_seq_one_letter_code
_entity_poly.pdbx_strand_id
1 'polypeptide(L)' 'MIECSTGKFIKFINNNSALPVASLDPELHPITVFLCFTQHVQYEHTGKLVFLSDLQGHRHVPCVTISLI' A
#
# COMPACT_ATOMS: atom_id res chain seq x y z
N MET A 1 0.07 5.14 19.47
CA MET A 1 0.26 3.74 19.90
C MET A 1 0.93 3.00 18.76
N ILE A 2 2.06 2.34 19.00
CA ILE A 2 2.66 1.45 17.99
C ILE A 2 2.14 0.06 18.35
N GLU A 3 1.18 -0.45 17.60
CA GLU A 3 0.79 -1.86 17.73
C GLU A 3 1.98 -2.71 17.25
N CYS A 4 2.44 -3.61 18.11
CA CYS A 4 3.44 -4.61 17.74
C CYS A 4 2.74 -5.65 16.86
N SER A 5 2.66 -5.37 15.57
CA SER A 5 2.20 -6.34 14.59
C SER A 5 3.22 -7.47 14.49
N THR A 6 2.77 -8.71 14.63
CA THR A 6 3.61 -9.92 14.51
C THR A 6 3.90 -10.31 13.06
N GLY A 7 3.51 -9.49 12.08
CA GLY A 7 3.59 -9.78 10.65
C GLY A 7 4.81 -9.16 9.99
N LYS A 8 5.16 -9.63 8.80
CA LYS A 8 6.23 -9.01 8.00
C LYS A 8 5.75 -7.64 7.53
N PHE A 9 6.45 -6.58 7.91
CA PHE A 9 6.20 -5.25 7.39
C PHE A 9 6.44 -5.21 5.87
N ILE A 10 5.50 -4.61 5.14
CA ILE A 10 5.54 -4.46 3.69
C ILE A 10 5.22 -3.01 3.32
N LYS A 11 6.05 -2.45 2.43
CA LYS A 11 5.73 -1.21 1.73
C LYS A 11 5.23 -1.55 0.33
N PHE A 12 3.97 -1.22 0.03
CA PHE A 12 3.33 -1.55 -1.24
C PHE A 12 3.60 -0.48 -2.29
N ILE A 13 3.46 0.79 -1.90
CA ILE A 13 3.72 1.97 -2.74
C ILE A 13 4.71 2.88 -2.00
N ASN A 14 5.65 3.46 -2.73
CA ASN A 14 6.61 4.40 -2.16
C ASN A 14 6.11 5.84 -2.38
N ASN A 15 6.37 6.76 -1.45
CA ASN A 15 5.99 8.17 -1.62
C ASN A 15 6.62 8.86 -2.83
N ASN A 16 7.70 8.31 -3.38
CA ASN A 16 8.39 8.87 -4.54
C ASN A 16 7.87 8.33 -5.89
N SER A 17 6.92 7.39 -5.89
CA SER A 17 6.42 6.75 -7.11
C SER A 17 5.02 6.18 -6.91
N ALA A 18 4.11 6.45 -7.85
CA ALA A 18 2.80 5.81 -7.89
C ALA A 18 2.84 4.35 -8.42
N LEU A 19 4.04 3.83 -8.69
CA LEU A 19 4.21 2.47 -9.20
C LEU A 19 4.30 1.43 -8.07
N PRO A 20 3.90 0.17 -8.35
CA PRO A 20 4.13 -0.94 -7.44
C PRO A 20 5.61 -1.09 -7.07
N VAL A 21 5.89 -1.40 -5.80
CA VAL A 21 7.24 -1.80 -5.40
C VAL A 21 7.62 -3.12 -6.08
N ALA A 22 8.71 -3.09 -6.86
CA ALA A 22 9.12 -4.21 -7.72
C ALA A 22 9.70 -5.42 -6.97
N SER A 23 10.20 -5.25 -5.75
CA SER A 23 10.89 -6.29 -4.96
C SER A 23 9.94 -7.09 -4.06
N LEU A 24 8.63 -7.05 -4.31
CA LEU A 24 7.64 -7.77 -3.53
C LEU A 24 7.51 -9.23 -3.96
N ASP A 25 7.07 -10.06 -3.02
CA ASP A 25 6.64 -11.44 -3.29
C ASP A 25 5.57 -11.45 -4.39
N PRO A 26 5.66 -12.34 -5.40
CA PRO A 26 4.65 -12.46 -6.46
C PRO A 26 3.21 -12.53 -5.94
N GLU A 27 2.97 -13.14 -4.78
CA GLU A 27 1.63 -13.23 -4.18
C GLU A 27 1.07 -11.87 -3.74
N LEU A 28 1.92 -10.89 -3.47
CA LEU A 28 1.52 -9.53 -3.09
C LEU A 28 1.31 -8.62 -4.30
N HIS A 29 1.82 -9.00 -5.48
CA HIS A 29 1.74 -8.16 -6.67
C HIS A 29 0.31 -7.73 -7.03
N PRO A 30 -0.72 -8.62 -7.02
CA PRO A 30 -2.09 -8.21 -7.31
C PRO A 30 -2.64 -7.17 -6.32
N ILE A 31 -2.31 -7.32 -5.03
CA ILE A 31 -2.71 -6.37 -3.98
C ILE A 31 -2.04 -5.02 -4.24
N THR A 32 -0.75 -5.02 -4.54
CA THR A 32 0.00 -3.78 -4.82
C THR A 32 -0.55 -3.04 -6.04
N VAL A 33 -0.87 -3.74 -7.13
CA VAL A 33 -1.47 -3.15 -8.32
C VAL A 33 -2.85 -2.54 -8.01
N PHE A 34 -3.69 -3.26 -7.24
CA PHE A 34 -4.98 -2.74 -6.80
C PHE A 34 -4.84 -1.48 -5.95
N LEU A 35 -3.81 -1.41 -5.10
CA LEU A 35 -3.53 -0.22 -4.29
C LEU A 35 -3.07 0.97 -5.13
N CYS A 36 -2.22 0.75 -6.14
CA CYS A 36 -1.84 1.80 -7.10
C CYS A 36 -3.06 2.36 -7.85
N PHE A 37 -3.95 1.46 -8.28
CA PHE A 37 -5.22 1.87 -8.90
C PHE A 37 -6.08 2.70 -7.93
N THR A 38 -6.23 2.24 -6.69
CA THR A 38 -7.04 2.94 -5.66
C THR A 38 -6.47 4.30 -5.32
N GLN A 39 -5.14 4.43 -5.21
CA GLN A 39 -4.46 5.70 -5.03
C GLN A 39 -4.80 6.67 -6.18
N HIS A 40 -4.72 6.21 -7.42
CA HIS A 40 -5.04 7.04 -8.59
C HIS A 40 -6.50 7.50 -8.59
N VAL A 41 -7.44 6.58 -8.35
CA VAL A 41 -8.88 6.88 -8.26
C VAL A 41 -9.17 7.88 -7.15
N GLN A 42 -8.59 7.69 -5.96
CA GLN A 42 -8.76 8.63 -4.84
C GLN A 42 -8.26 10.03 -5.19
N TYR A 43 -7.09 10.14 -5.81
CA TYR A 43 -6.52 11.43 -6.22
C TYR A 43 -7.45 12.18 -7.18
N GLU A 44 -7.96 11.49 -8.20
CA GLU A 44 -8.92 12.08 -9.15
C GLU A 44 -10.25 12.46 -8.46
N HIS A 45 -10.81 11.58 -7.62
CA HIS A 45 -12.08 11.83 -6.93
C HIS A 45 -12.02 12.99 -5.92
N THR A 46 -10.85 13.24 -5.32
CA THR A 46 -10.68 14.39 -4.43
C THR A 46 -10.40 15.69 -5.17
N GLY A 47 -10.58 15.73 -6.49
CA GLY A 47 -10.25 16.90 -7.30
C GLY A 47 -8.77 17.24 -7.22
N LYS A 48 -7.91 16.22 -7.02
CA LYS A 48 -6.45 16.36 -6.90
C LYS A 48 -5.99 17.13 -5.66
N LEU A 49 -6.85 17.22 -4.65
CA LEU A 49 -6.56 17.95 -3.41
C LEU A 49 -5.88 17.08 -2.34
N VAL A 50 -6.05 15.76 -2.42
CA VAL A 50 -5.46 14.81 -1.45
C VAL A 50 -4.73 13.72 -2.22
N PHE A 51 -3.49 13.45 -1.85
CA PHE A 51 -2.67 12.38 -2.41
C PHE A 51 -2.28 11.38 -1.32
N LEU A 52 -2.94 10.23 -1.29
CA LEU A 52 -2.54 9.13 -0.42
C LEU A 52 -1.23 8.54 -0.94
N SER A 53 -0.21 8.42 -0.08
CA SER A 53 1.09 7.86 -0.44
C SER A 53 1.57 6.89 0.63
N ASP A 54 2.73 6.26 0.44
CA ASP A 54 3.32 5.36 1.44
C ASP A 54 2.38 4.26 1.94
N LEU A 55 1.53 3.71 1.05
CA LEU A 55 0.67 2.58 1.38
C LEU A 55 1.54 1.40 1.83
N GLN A 56 1.41 1.07 3.11
CA GLN A 56 2.25 0.10 3.80
C GLN A 56 1.39 -0.75 4.74
N GLY A 57 1.96 -1.77 5.36
CA GLY A 57 1.19 -2.64 6.21
C GLY A 57 1.98 -3.86 6.67
N HIS A 58 1.25 -4.87 7.13
CA HIS A 58 1.83 -6.10 7.64
C HIS A 58 1.18 -7.32 7.01
N ARG A 59 2.02 -8.26 6.57
CA ARG A 59 1.59 -9.56 6.05
C ARG A 59 1.65 -10.60 7.17
N HIS A 60 0.51 -11.22 7.44
CA HIS A 60 0.36 -12.37 8.34
C HIS A 60 -0.33 -13.48 7.56
N VAL A 61 0.39 -14.45 6.99
CA VAL A 61 -0.22 -15.48 6.12
C VAL A 61 -1.45 -16.11 6.83
N PRO A 62 -2.66 -16.08 6.23
CA PRO A 62 -3.00 -15.66 4.85
C PRO A 62 -3.49 -14.20 4.67
N CYS A 63 -3.56 -13.42 5.74
CA CYS A 63 -4.06 -12.04 5.80
C CYS A 63 -2.99 -10.96 5.47
N VAL A 64 -3.45 -9.84 4.93
CA VAL A 64 -2.69 -8.60 4.78
C VAL A 64 -3.47 -7.47 5.44
N THR A 65 -2.83 -6.75 6.36
CA THR A 65 -3.37 -5.54 6.97
C THR A 65 -2.70 -4.34 6.34
N ILE A 66 -3.50 -3.41 5.82
CA ILE A 66 -3.02 -2.17 5.21
C ILE A 66 -3.17 -1.03 6.22
N SER A 67 -2.14 -0.21 6.31
CA SER A 67 -2.06 0.99 7.14
C SER A 67 -1.87 2.19 6.22
N LEU A 68 -2.68 3.22 6.44
CA LEU A 68 -2.57 4.52 5.77
C LEU A 68 -1.76 5.45 6.69
N ILE A 69 -0.79 6.17 6.12
CA ILE A 69 -0.08 7.29 6.77
C ILE A 69 -0.24 8.54 5.93
#